data_AF-A6Q237-F1
#
_entry.id   AF-A6Q237-F1
#
_cell.length_a   1.000
_cell.length_b   1.000
_cell.length_c   1.000
_cell.angle_alpha   90.00
_cell.angle_beta   90.00
_cell.angle_gamma   90.00
#
_symmetry.space_group_name_H-M   'P 1'
#
loop_
_entity.id
_entity.type
_entity.pdbx_description
1 polymer ?
#
loop_
_entity_poly.entity_id
_entity_poly.type
_entity_poly.pdbx_seq_one_letter_code
_entity_poly.pdbx_strand_id
1 'polypeptide(L)'
;MRKKLNENLVFYFDPLYPKNFSKYTKGEIAILGIGGNLGNVRRRFRKLALYLTSHPRVQLLRTAPILKNPPFGYLEQPHFYNSVIVVQTTLSPKDLLHFCLQTEKRFKRQRSFKNAPRTLDIDILFYGEKRVEQKNLTIPHPHWSQRDSVQLPLQYLVEGL
;
A
#
# COMPACT_ATOMS: atom_id res chain seq x y z
N MET A 1 -7.55 -8.04 16.25
CA MET A 1 -6.40 -8.09 17.19
C MET A 1 -5.49 -6.89 16.94
N ARG A 2 -4.72 -6.42 17.94
CA ARG A 2 -3.70 -5.35 17.76
C ARG A 2 -2.41 -5.70 18.52
N LYS A 3 -1.26 -5.27 18.03
CA LYS A 3 0.06 -5.44 18.67
C LYS A 3 0.75 -4.07 18.75
N LYS A 4 1.05 -3.60 19.95
CA LYS A 4 1.83 -2.37 20.17
C LYS A 4 3.31 -2.69 19.93
N LEU A 5 4.00 -1.88 19.12
CA LEU A 5 5.45 -2.00 18.92
C LEU A 5 6.20 -1.04 19.85
N ASN A 6 5.71 0.18 19.95
CA ASN A 6 6.16 1.20 20.89
C ASN A 6 5.00 2.17 21.16
N GLU A 7 5.27 3.30 21.83
CA GLU A 7 4.26 4.32 22.15
C GLU A 7 3.50 4.87 20.94
N ASN A 8 4.16 4.96 19.78
CA ASN A 8 3.66 5.63 18.58
C ASN A 8 3.20 4.66 17.50
N LEU A 9 3.66 3.41 17.54
CA LEU A 9 3.47 2.42 16.49
C LEU A 9 2.64 1.23 16.97
N VAL A 10 1.56 0.94 16.23
CA VAL A 10 0.63 -0.15 16.56
C VAL A 10 0.22 -0.90 15.30
N PHE A 11 0.43 -2.21 15.27
CA PHE A 11 -0.16 -3.08 14.25
C PHE A 11 -1.61 -3.42 14.57
N TYR A 12 -2.43 -3.40 13.53
CA TYR A 12 -3.81 -3.89 13.52
C TYR A 12 -3.91 -5.09 12.59
N PHE A 13 -4.51 -6.15 13.11
CA PHE A 13 -4.83 -7.36 12.39
C PHE A 13 -6.32 -7.35 12.08
N ASP A 14 -6.62 -7.38 10.79
CA ASP A 14 -7.95 -7.35 10.19
C ASP A 14 -8.17 -8.64 9.39
N PRO A 15 -9.41 -9.12 9.18
CA PRO A 15 -9.66 -10.34 8.41
C PRO A 15 -9.02 -10.43 7.01
N LEU A 16 -8.65 -9.30 6.39
CA LEU A 16 -7.93 -9.26 5.11
C LEU A 16 -6.49 -8.72 5.23
N TYR A 17 -5.94 -8.55 6.45
CA TYR A 17 -4.62 -7.97 6.71
C TYR A 17 -4.01 -8.49 8.04
N PRO A 18 -2.94 -9.30 8.04
CA PRO A 18 -2.32 -9.94 6.89
C PRO A 18 -3.17 -11.11 6.37
N LYS A 19 -3.01 -11.44 5.09
CA LYS A 19 -3.71 -12.54 4.43
C LYS A 19 -2.96 -12.95 3.16
N ASN A 20 -2.92 -14.25 2.90
CA ASN A 20 -2.53 -14.81 1.61
C ASN A 20 -3.80 -15.10 0.80
N PHE A 21 -3.75 -14.83 -0.50
CA PHE A 21 -4.82 -15.04 -1.47
C PHE A 21 -4.38 -16.12 -2.47
N SER A 22 -5.35 -16.71 -3.18
CA SER A 22 -5.08 -17.76 -4.17
C SER A 22 -4.19 -17.26 -5.31
N LYS A 23 -3.36 -18.15 -5.85
CA LYS A 23 -2.38 -17.82 -6.89
C LYS A 23 -3.06 -17.51 -8.23
N TYR A 24 -2.71 -16.36 -8.79
CA TYR A 24 -2.80 -16.11 -10.23
C TYR A 24 -1.47 -16.61 -10.87
N THR A 25 -1.50 -17.04 -12.14
CA THR A 25 -0.37 -17.77 -12.75
C THR A 25 0.31 -16.99 -13.88
N LYS A 26 -0.06 -15.73 -14.13
CA LYS A 26 0.47 -14.93 -15.23
C LYS A 26 0.80 -13.50 -14.82
N GLY A 27 1.94 -12.98 -15.29
CA GLY A 27 2.34 -11.59 -15.08
C GLY A 27 3.39 -11.40 -13.97
N GLU A 28 3.76 -10.13 -13.78
CA GLU A 28 4.87 -9.69 -12.95
C GLU A 28 4.41 -9.41 -11.52
N ILE A 29 5.31 -9.62 -10.56
CA ILE A 29 5.05 -9.28 -9.16
C ILE A 29 5.33 -7.81 -8.94
N ALA A 30 4.41 -7.09 -8.30
CA ALA A 30 4.64 -5.74 -7.81
C ALA A 30 4.32 -5.66 -6.32
N ILE A 31 5.13 -4.90 -5.60
CA ILE A 31 4.93 -4.61 -4.18
C ILE A 31 4.47 -3.17 -4.07
N LEU A 32 3.30 -2.97 -3.47
CA LEU A 32 2.67 -1.65 -3.34
C LEU A 32 2.59 -1.27 -1.86
N GLY A 33 2.96 -0.02 -1.56
CA GLY A 33 2.65 0.61 -0.29
C GLY A 33 1.25 1.24 -0.37
N ILE A 34 0.43 1.03 0.65
CA ILE A 34 -0.88 1.68 0.77
C ILE A 34 -0.96 2.49 2.06
N GLY A 35 -1.57 3.67 1.98
CA GLY A 35 -1.67 4.60 3.11
C GLY A 35 -2.98 5.38 3.14
N GLY A 36 -3.39 5.83 4.32
CA GLY A 36 -4.51 6.76 4.48
C GLY A 36 -4.73 7.14 5.93
N ASN A 37 -5.37 8.29 6.17
CA ASN A 37 -5.68 8.79 7.52
C ASN A 37 -7.07 9.41 7.65
N LEU A 38 -7.84 9.54 6.57
CA LEU A 38 -9.20 10.10 6.62
C LEU A 38 -10.29 9.04 6.76
N GLY A 39 -11.17 9.23 7.75
CA GLY A 39 -12.33 8.37 8.01
C GLY A 39 -11.96 6.94 8.41
N ASN A 40 -12.79 5.96 8.06
CA ASN A 40 -12.54 4.56 8.41
C ASN A 40 -11.55 3.90 7.42
N VAL A 41 -10.25 4.11 7.64
CA VAL A 41 -9.18 3.63 6.76
C VAL A 41 -9.10 2.11 6.71
N ARG A 42 -9.25 1.41 7.85
CA ARG A 42 -9.25 -0.07 7.88
C ARG A 42 -10.39 -0.66 7.04
N ARG A 43 -11.60 -0.10 7.13
CA ARG A 43 -12.72 -0.49 6.25
C ARG A 43 -12.40 -0.22 4.79
N ARG A 44 -11.71 0.89 4.49
CA ARG A 44 -11.29 1.24 3.13
C ARG A 44 -10.27 0.24 2.58
N PHE A 45 -9.29 -0.16 3.39
CA PHE A 45 -8.30 -1.19 3.01
C PHE A 45 -8.97 -2.53 2.72
N ARG A 46 -9.95 -2.97 3.53
CA ARG A 46 -10.76 -4.15 3.20
C ARG A 46 -11.45 -4.04 1.83
N LYS A 47 -12.05 -2.88 1.55
CA LYS A 47 -12.71 -2.62 0.24
C LYS A 47 -11.70 -2.62 -0.91
N LEU A 48 -10.50 -2.07 -0.69
CA LEU A 48 -9.40 -2.12 -1.66
C LEU A 48 -8.98 -3.55 -1.94
N ALA A 49 -8.80 -4.37 -0.89
CA ALA A 49 -8.42 -5.77 -1.05
C ALA A 49 -9.43 -6.54 -1.90
N LEU A 50 -10.73 -6.39 -1.60
CA LEU A 50 -11.82 -7.01 -2.39
C LEU A 50 -11.86 -6.50 -3.84
N TYR A 51 -11.63 -5.20 -4.05
CA TYR A 51 -11.56 -4.61 -5.38
C TYR A 51 -10.42 -5.22 -6.21
N LEU A 52 -9.22 -5.32 -5.61
CA LEU A 52 -8.05 -5.89 -6.28
C LEU A 52 -8.19 -7.39 -6.57
N THR A 53 -8.82 -8.18 -5.69
CA THR A 53 -9.07 -9.60 -5.98
C THR A 53 -10.00 -9.83 -7.17
N SER A 54 -10.82 -8.83 -7.52
CA SER A 54 -11.76 -8.93 -8.64
C SER A 54 -11.23 -8.34 -9.95
N HIS A 55 -10.03 -7.75 -9.97
CA HIS A 55 -9.57 -6.97 -11.12
C HIS A 55 -8.84 -7.86 -12.15
N PRO A 56 -9.18 -7.81 -13.46
CA PRO A 56 -8.70 -8.78 -14.44
C PRO A 56 -7.20 -8.71 -14.73
N ARG A 57 -6.56 -7.56 -14.46
CA ARG A 57 -5.14 -7.34 -14.77
C ARG A 57 -4.24 -7.11 -13.55
N VAL A 58 -4.84 -7.02 -12.36
CA VAL A 58 -4.11 -6.79 -11.10
C VAL A 58 -4.75 -7.66 -10.05
N GLN A 59 -4.01 -8.63 -9.53
CA GLN A 59 -4.51 -9.63 -8.60
C GLN A 59 -3.76 -9.52 -7.29
N LEU A 60 -4.50 -9.40 -6.19
CA LEU A 60 -3.92 -9.34 -4.85
C LEU A 60 -3.45 -10.73 -4.43
N LEU A 61 -2.18 -10.86 -4.06
CA LEU A 61 -1.59 -12.12 -3.64
C LEU A 61 -1.39 -12.18 -2.12
N ARG A 62 -0.88 -11.11 -1.53
CA ARG A 62 -0.59 -11.04 -0.10
C ARG A 62 -0.80 -9.64 0.44
N THR A 63 -1.15 -9.54 1.71
CA THR A 63 -1.23 -8.28 2.44
C THR A 63 -0.47 -8.41 3.76
N ALA A 64 0.23 -7.37 4.18
CA ALA A 64 0.83 -7.26 5.50
C ALA A 64 -0.20 -6.83 6.57
N PRO A 65 0.13 -6.83 7.88
CA PRO A 65 -0.68 -6.16 8.88
C PRO A 65 -0.72 -4.64 8.66
N ILE A 66 -1.74 -3.98 9.20
CA ILE A 66 -1.90 -2.52 9.07
C ILE A 66 -1.17 -1.83 10.21
N LEU A 67 -0.14 -1.04 9.90
CA LEU A 67 0.57 -0.20 10.86
C LEU A 67 -0.17 1.14 11.04
N LYS A 68 -0.49 1.50 12.28
CA LYS A 68 -0.85 2.87 12.66
C LYS A 68 0.40 3.62 13.13
N ASN A 69 0.66 4.79 12.57
CA ASN A 69 1.79 5.66 12.93
C ASN A 69 1.40 7.15 12.92
N PRO A 70 2.14 8.02 13.63
CA PRO A 70 1.89 9.46 13.64
C PRO A 70 2.00 10.10 12.24
N PRO A 71 1.39 11.27 12.02
CA PRO A 71 1.58 12.04 10.80
C PRO A 71 3.03 12.54 10.65
N PHE A 72 3.41 12.82 9.41
CA PHE A 72 4.69 13.44 9.07
C PHE A 72 4.47 14.60 8.09
N GLY A 73 5.34 15.61 8.14
CA GLY A 73 5.17 16.83 7.35
C GLY A 73 4.12 17.75 7.98
N TYR A 74 2.87 17.67 7.53
CA TYR A 74 1.76 18.41 8.15
C TYR A 74 1.30 17.67 9.41
N LEU A 75 1.46 18.24 10.61
CA LEU A 75 1.25 17.51 11.86
C LEU A 75 -0.18 17.58 12.40
N GLU A 76 -0.94 18.62 12.04
CA GLU A 76 -2.33 18.80 12.46
C GLU A 76 -3.29 17.95 11.63
N GLN A 77 -3.08 16.63 11.64
CA GLN A 77 -3.93 15.66 10.96
C GLN A 77 -4.00 14.33 11.71
N PRO A 78 -4.99 13.48 11.43
CA PRO A 78 -5.07 12.16 12.06
C PRO A 78 -3.85 11.29 11.76
N HIS A 79 -3.57 10.34 12.65
CA HIS A 79 -2.56 9.30 12.43
C HIS A 79 -2.83 8.52 11.13
N PHE A 80 -1.75 8.13 10.45
CA PHE A 80 -1.84 7.27 9.28
C PHE A 80 -2.05 5.82 9.65
N TYR A 81 -2.72 5.12 8.76
CA TYR A 81 -2.73 3.67 8.65
C TYR A 81 -2.01 3.31 7.34
N ASN A 82 -0.98 2.50 7.43
CA ASN A 82 -0.16 2.07 6.30
C ASN A 82 -0.07 0.54 6.27
N SER A 83 0.07 -0.03 5.09
CA SER A 83 0.34 -1.45 4.89
C SER A 83 1.12 -1.65 3.60
N VAL A 84 1.77 -2.79 3.46
CA VAL A 84 2.32 -3.23 2.17
C VAL A 84 1.45 -4.37 1.65
N ILE A 85 1.28 -4.42 0.33
CA ILE A 85 0.57 -5.49 -0.37
C ILE A 85 1.40 -5.99 -1.55
N VAL A 86 1.27 -7.28 -1.84
CA VAL A 86 1.88 -7.92 -3.01
C VAL A 86 0.79 -8.21 -4.01
N VAL A 87 0.97 -7.75 -5.24
CA VAL A 87 0.07 -8.01 -6.35
C VAL A 87 0.82 -8.70 -7.48
N GLN A 88 0.10 -9.46 -8.29
CA GLN A 88 0.54 -9.87 -9.61
C GLN A 88 -0.19 -9.05 -10.67
N THR A 89 0.50 -8.65 -11.72
CA THR A 89 -0.07 -7.77 -12.74
C THR A 89 0.45 -8.05 -14.14
N THR A 90 -0.42 -7.86 -15.14
CA THR A 90 -0.05 -7.85 -16.56
C THR A 90 0.10 -6.43 -17.12
N LEU A 91 0.01 -5.40 -16.27
CA LEU A 91 0.22 -4.00 -16.63
C LEU A 91 1.70 -3.67 -16.63
N SER A 92 2.18 -2.88 -17.59
CA SER A 92 3.52 -2.31 -17.52
C SER A 92 3.67 -1.42 -16.27
N PRO A 93 4.90 -1.08 -15.81
CA PRO A 93 5.07 -0.17 -14.67
C PRO A 93 4.32 1.16 -14.81
N LYS A 94 4.30 1.73 -16.02
CA LYS A 94 3.56 2.96 -16.33
C LYS A 94 2.05 2.76 -16.25
N ASP A 95 1.53 1.66 -16.77
CA ASP A 95 0.09 1.36 -16.70
C ASP A 95 -0.35 1.00 -15.28
N LEU A 96 0.54 0.37 -14.49
CA LEU A 96 0.30 0.13 -13.08
C LEU A 96 0.23 1.45 -12.31
N LEU A 97 1.11 2.42 -12.61
CA LEU A 97 1.03 3.76 -12.01
C LEU A 97 -0.32 4.42 -12.33
N HIS A 98 -0.75 4.39 -13.60
CA HIS A 98 -2.07 4.90 -13.98
C HIS A 98 -3.20 4.18 -13.23
N PHE A 99 -3.13 2.86 -13.10
CA PHE A 99 -4.10 2.09 -12.33
C PHE A 99 -4.15 2.49 -10.85
N CYS A 100 -2.99 2.69 -10.21
CA CYS A 100 -2.89 3.18 -8.83
C CYS A 100 -3.57 4.54 -8.69
N LEU A 101 -3.26 5.51 -9.56
CA LEU A 101 -3.86 6.84 -9.54
C LEU A 101 -5.39 6.81 -9.75
N GLN A 102 -5.88 5.99 -10.68
CA GLN A 102 -7.33 5.82 -10.89
C GLN A 102 -8.01 5.16 -9.70
N THR A 103 -7.34 4.20 -9.05
CA THR A 103 -7.82 3.57 -7.83
C THR A 103 -7.93 4.59 -6.70
N GLU A 104 -6.91 5.42 -6.47
CA GLU A 104 -6.98 6.52 -5.49
C GLU A 104 -8.18 7.43 -5.74
N LYS A 105 -8.42 7.83 -6.99
CA LYS A 105 -9.58 8.65 -7.38
C LYS A 105 -10.90 7.93 -7.08
N ARG A 106 -11.01 6.64 -7.40
CA ARG A 106 -12.19 5.80 -7.08
C ARG A 106 -12.45 5.76 -5.57
N PHE A 107 -11.38 5.71 -4.77
CA PHE A 107 -11.42 5.75 -3.31
C PHE A 107 -11.42 7.18 -2.74
N LYS A 108 -11.77 8.17 -3.56
CA LYS A 108 -12.02 9.57 -3.19
C LYS A 108 -10.81 10.32 -2.64
N ARG A 109 -9.59 10.02 -3.11
CA ARG A 109 -8.40 10.82 -2.78
C ARG A 109 -8.56 12.23 -3.37
N GLN A 110 -8.30 13.24 -2.56
CA GLN A 110 -8.20 14.64 -2.98
C GLN A 110 -6.78 15.14 -2.69
N ARG A 111 -6.23 15.98 -3.58
CA ARG A 111 -4.89 16.55 -3.47
C ARG A 111 -5.00 18.06 -3.35
N SER A 112 -5.42 18.56 -2.19
CA SER A 112 -5.63 19.99 -1.95
C SER A 112 -4.33 20.77 -1.70
N PHE A 113 -3.39 20.18 -0.94
CA PHE A 113 -2.07 20.76 -0.68
C PHE A 113 -1.03 19.65 -0.43
N LYS A 114 0.26 20.02 -0.37
CA LYS A 114 1.35 19.07 -0.09
C LYS A 114 1.16 18.42 1.29
N ASN A 115 1.24 17.10 1.36
CA ASN A 115 1.02 16.31 2.59
C ASN A 115 -0.40 16.40 3.19
N ALA A 116 -1.39 16.80 2.40
CA ALA A 116 -2.79 16.81 2.84
C ALA A 116 -3.25 15.41 3.33
N PRO A 117 -4.19 15.38 4.29
CA PRO A 117 -4.87 14.15 4.69
C PRO A 117 -5.49 13.46 3.49
N ARG A 118 -5.45 12.13 3.47
CA ARG A 118 -5.86 11.33 2.31
C ARG A 118 -6.67 10.12 2.70
N THR A 119 -7.62 9.79 1.83
CA THR A 119 -8.44 8.59 1.96
C THR A 119 -7.63 7.34 1.61
N LEU A 120 -6.93 7.37 0.48
CA LEU A 120 -6.07 6.29 0.01
C LEU A 120 -4.90 6.90 -0.78
N ASP A 121 -3.74 6.32 -0.57
CA ASP A 121 -2.47 6.59 -1.23
C ASP A 121 -1.90 5.23 -1.66
N ILE A 122 -1.41 5.10 -2.89
CA ILE A 122 -0.81 3.87 -3.39
C ILE A 122 0.52 4.20 -4.06
N ASP A 123 1.62 3.74 -3.46
CA ASP A 123 2.97 3.87 -3.97
C ASP A 123 3.43 2.54 -4.58
N ILE A 124 4.03 2.55 -5.79
CA ILE A 124 4.71 1.38 -6.34
C ILE A 124 6.11 1.32 -5.71
N LEU A 125 6.35 0.34 -4.84
CA LEU A 125 7.63 0.18 -4.14
C LEU A 125 8.63 -0.60 -5.00
N PHE A 126 8.17 -1.72 -5.56
CA PHE A 126 8.97 -2.64 -6.37
C PHE A 126 8.13 -3.21 -7.52
N TYR A 127 8.78 -3.58 -8.62
CA TYR A 127 8.14 -4.21 -9.77
C TYR A 127 9.11 -5.22 -10.40
N GLY A 128 8.87 -6.52 -10.18
CA GLY A 128 9.78 -7.59 -10.55
C GLY A 128 11.20 -7.27 -10.12
N GLU A 129 12.16 -7.49 -11.02
CA GLU A 129 13.57 -7.09 -10.87
C GLU A 129 13.87 -5.76 -11.59
N LYS A 130 12.84 -5.04 -12.06
CA LYS A 130 13.01 -3.88 -12.92
C LYS A 130 13.49 -2.67 -12.14
N ARG A 131 14.42 -1.93 -12.76
CA ARG A 131 14.74 -0.55 -12.41
C ARG A 131 14.08 0.38 -13.41
N VAL A 132 13.37 1.39 -12.93
CA VAL A 132 12.68 2.38 -13.75
C VAL A 132 13.05 3.76 -13.27
N GLU A 133 13.51 4.62 -14.17
CA GLU A 133 13.78 6.02 -13.90
C GLU A 133 13.08 6.86 -14.97
N GLN A 134 11.93 7.42 -14.60
CA GLN A 134 11.11 8.27 -15.46
C GLN A 134 10.65 9.48 -14.65
N LYS A 135 10.30 10.57 -15.35
CA LYS A 135 9.88 11.84 -14.73
C LYS A 135 8.86 11.70 -13.60
N ASN A 136 7.94 10.74 -13.71
CA ASN A 136 6.85 10.53 -12.76
C ASN A 136 6.87 9.14 -12.09
N LEU A 137 7.90 8.33 -12.31
CA LEU A 137 7.99 6.97 -11.78
C LEU A 137 9.44 6.55 -11.57
N THR A 138 9.77 6.23 -10.33
CA THR A 138 11.07 5.66 -9.96
C THR A 138 10.84 4.33 -9.24
N ILE A 139 11.46 3.26 -9.74
CA ILE A 139 11.37 1.91 -9.16
C ILE A 139 12.80 1.36 -9.01
N PRO A 140 13.20 0.86 -7.83
CA PRO A 140 12.46 0.89 -6.56
C PRO A 140 12.12 2.31 -6.08
N HIS A 141 11.04 2.48 -5.32
CA HIS A 141 10.64 3.80 -4.82
C HIS A 141 11.75 4.42 -3.96
N PRO A 142 12.30 5.60 -4.27
CA PRO A 142 13.58 6.08 -3.73
C PRO A 142 13.67 6.12 -2.20
N HIS A 143 12.55 6.37 -1.51
CA HIS A 143 12.49 6.48 -0.05
C HIS A 143 11.87 5.27 0.66
N TRP A 144 11.75 4.11 0.00
CA TRP A 144 11.10 2.92 0.60
C TRP A 144 11.84 2.42 1.87
N SER A 145 13.17 2.50 1.88
CA SER A 145 14.04 2.02 2.97
C SER A 145 14.03 2.92 4.21
N GLN A 146 13.65 4.18 4.06
CA GLN A 146 13.72 5.20 5.12
C GLN A 146 12.39 5.37 5.87
N ARG A 147 11.36 4.60 5.50
CA ARG A 147 9.99 4.75 6.00
C ARG A 147 9.59 3.54 6.84
N ASP A 148 9.42 3.71 8.15
CA ASP A 148 8.84 2.67 9.03
C ASP A 148 7.47 2.21 8.55
N SER A 149 6.68 3.14 7.99
CA SER A 149 5.38 2.87 7.36
C SER A 149 5.44 1.90 6.17
N VAL A 150 6.64 1.64 5.63
CA VAL A 150 6.91 0.67 4.58
C VAL A 150 7.73 -0.51 5.12
N GLN A 151 8.82 -0.25 5.84
CA GLN A 151 9.74 -1.29 6.35
C GLN A 151 9.04 -2.29 7.26
N LEU A 152 8.29 -1.82 8.26
CA LEU A 152 7.70 -2.70 9.26
C LEU A 152 6.64 -3.62 8.65
N PRO A 153 5.69 -3.14 7.81
CA PRO A 153 4.79 -4.06 7.10
C PRO A 153 5.52 -4.95 6.07
N LEU A 154 6.58 -4.47 5.42
CA LEU A 154 7.33 -5.26 4.44
C LEU A 154 8.03 -6.46 5.08
N GLN A 155 8.63 -6.29 6.27
CA GLN A 155 9.26 -7.38 7.03
C GLN A 155 8.30 -8.55 7.28
N TYR A 156 7.03 -8.26 7.60
CA TYR A 156 5.99 -9.29 7.77
C TYR A 156 5.72 -10.13 6.51
N LEU A 157 6.02 -9.61 5.32
CA LEU A 157 5.82 -10.35 4.08
C LEU A 157 7.02 -11.26 3.76
N VAL A 158 8.22 -10.88 4.22
CA VAL A 158 9.47 -11.60 4.02
C VAL A 158 9.64 -12.72 5.06
N GLU A 159 9.29 -12.47 6.32
CA GLU A 159 9.38 -13.45 7.42
C GLU A 159 8.38 -14.63 7.29
N GLY A 160 7.45 -14.55 6.33
CA GLY A 160 6.46 -15.60 6.04
C GLY A 160 6.75 -16.39 4.76
N LEU A 161 8.00 -16.42 4.31
CA LEU A 161 8.53 -17.31 3.27
C LEU A 161 9.40 -18.39 3.92
#